data_AF-K1XWK1-F1
#
_entry.id   AF-K1XWK1-F1
#
_cell.length_a   1.000
_cell.length_b   1.000
_cell.length_c   1.000
_cell.angle_alpha   90.00
_cell.angle_beta   90.00
_cell.angle_gamma   90.00
#
_symmetry.space_group_name_H-M   'P 1'
#
loop_
_entity.id
_entity.type
_entity.pdbx_description
1 polymer ?
#
loop_
_entity_poly.entity_id
_entity_poly.type
_entity_poly.pdbx_seq_one_letter_code
_entity_poly.pdbx_strand_id
1 'polypeptide(L)'
;AQTIENIADLEIHSIVDHHKIGNLATENPVFIRTEKLCSTSSVLYKMMKEEGMKPNKEHATLIISAILSDSLHFRSPTTQDEDRFIVEELNEIARIPNIEEYAMEMFQAKSDLWDISIEELIKIDYKEFEVGGKKLGVGTVETTNPDYSLTRKDEIITGMRRIKKQDHLAFMMLSIVDILQEKNTTIVSDETDAQILHNVFWAQAIDGVADLGKRISRKKQVVPELTAYFNKI
;
A
#
# COMPACT_ATOMS: atom_id res chain seq x y z
N ALA A 1 -18.68 -13.35 -2.50
CA ALA A 1 -18.79 -12.14 -1.68
C ALA A 1 -18.04 -12.38 -0.38
N GLN A 2 -17.43 -11.36 0.21
CA GLN A 2 -16.90 -11.46 1.57
C GLN A 2 -18.08 -11.41 2.54
N THR A 3 -18.45 -12.54 3.11
CA THR A 3 -19.65 -12.70 3.94
C THR A 3 -19.44 -13.84 4.94
N ILE A 4 -20.31 -13.94 5.93
CA ILE A 4 -20.33 -15.05 6.90
C ILE A 4 -20.75 -16.36 6.21
N GLU A 5 -20.22 -17.50 6.70
CA GLU A 5 -20.39 -18.81 6.04
C GLU A 5 -21.87 -19.23 5.91
N ASN A 6 -22.69 -18.90 6.91
CA ASN A 6 -24.10 -19.27 6.98
C ASN A 6 -25.05 -18.16 6.50
N ILE A 7 -24.59 -17.24 5.64
CA ILE A 7 -25.43 -16.13 5.14
C ILE A 7 -26.67 -16.63 4.39
N ALA A 8 -26.59 -17.82 3.76
CA ALA A 8 -27.71 -18.43 3.04
C ALA A 8 -28.85 -18.88 3.96
N ASP A 9 -28.57 -19.08 5.25
CA ASP A 9 -29.55 -19.49 6.27
C ASP A 9 -30.17 -18.30 7.00
N LEU A 10 -29.81 -17.06 6.61
CA LEU A 10 -30.20 -15.84 7.29
C LEU A 10 -31.01 -14.91 6.37
N GLU A 11 -31.91 -14.14 6.98
CA GLU A 11 -32.66 -13.12 6.26
C GLU A 11 -31.87 -11.80 6.24
N ILE A 12 -31.56 -11.33 5.03
CA ILE A 12 -30.90 -10.04 4.82
C ILE A 12 -31.95 -8.92 4.89
N HIS A 13 -31.93 -8.12 5.96
CA HIS A 13 -32.83 -6.97 6.08
C HIS A 13 -32.44 -5.80 5.17
N SER A 14 -31.14 -5.48 5.11
CA SER A 14 -30.63 -4.32 4.36
C SER A 14 -29.16 -4.47 3.98
N ILE A 15 -28.77 -3.88 2.86
CA ILE A 15 -27.38 -3.81 2.38
C ILE A 15 -27.02 -2.35 2.13
N VAL A 16 -25.92 -1.90 2.73
CA VAL A 16 -25.28 -0.61 2.44
C VAL A 16 -23.85 -0.89 2.05
N ASP A 17 -23.45 -0.52 0.84
CA ASP A 17 -22.14 -0.88 0.28
C ASP A 17 -21.66 0.16 -0.74
N HIS A 18 -20.39 0.06 -1.13
CA HIS A 18 -19.75 0.87 -2.15
C HIS A 18 -19.10 0.02 -3.26
N HIS A 19 -19.16 -1.31 -3.15
CA HIS A 19 -18.65 -2.23 -4.16
C HIS A 19 -19.64 -2.46 -5.31
N LYS A 20 -19.12 -3.07 -6.38
CA LYS A 20 -19.94 -3.59 -7.46
C LYS A 20 -20.85 -4.70 -6.92
N ILE A 21 -22.14 -4.58 -7.17
CA ILE A 21 -23.10 -5.66 -6.90
C ILE A 21 -22.81 -6.84 -7.83
N GLY A 22 -22.49 -8.00 -7.25
CA GLY A 22 -22.26 -9.25 -7.97
C GLY A 22 -22.74 -10.45 -7.17
N ASN A 23 -23.45 -11.37 -7.82
CA ASN A 23 -23.99 -12.60 -7.24
C ASN A 23 -24.82 -12.37 -5.95
N LEU A 24 -25.69 -11.36 -5.94
CA LEU A 24 -26.66 -11.15 -4.86
C LEU A 24 -27.99 -11.81 -5.24
N ALA A 25 -28.45 -12.76 -4.42
CA ALA A 25 -29.77 -13.36 -4.51
C ALA A 25 -30.44 -13.27 -3.14
N THR A 26 -31.64 -12.70 -3.09
CA THR A 26 -32.46 -12.59 -1.87
C THR A 26 -33.82 -13.22 -2.14
N GLU A 27 -34.36 -13.96 -1.17
CA GLU A 27 -35.69 -14.58 -1.31
C GLU A 27 -36.81 -13.55 -1.18
N ASN A 28 -36.60 -12.54 -0.32
CA ASN A 28 -37.52 -11.43 -0.08
C ASN A 28 -36.99 -10.11 -0.66
N PRO A 29 -37.86 -9.09 -0.86
CA PRO A 29 -37.43 -7.73 -1.13
C PRO A 29 -36.53 -7.19 0.00
N VAL A 30 -35.42 -6.55 -0.36
CA VAL A 30 -34.41 -6.03 0.58
C VAL A 30 -34.11 -4.56 0.28
N PHE A 31 -33.91 -3.75 1.32
CA PHE A 31 -33.40 -2.39 1.15
C PHE A 31 -31.92 -2.45 0.75
N ILE A 32 -31.59 -1.89 -0.41
CA ILE A 32 -30.21 -1.87 -0.91
C ILE A 32 -29.85 -0.43 -1.27
N ARG A 33 -28.80 0.09 -0.64
CA ARG A 33 -28.17 1.35 -1.01
C ARG A 33 -26.71 1.12 -1.36
N THR A 34 -26.38 1.36 -2.63
CA THR A 34 -24.99 1.35 -3.08
C THR A 34 -24.65 2.63 -3.79
N GLU A 35 -23.52 3.23 -3.45
CA GLU A 35 -23.04 4.44 -4.11
C GLU A 35 -21.59 4.30 -4.52
N LYS A 36 -21.22 5.00 -5.59
CA LYS A 36 -19.85 5.02 -6.11
C LYS A 36 -18.97 5.98 -5.29
N LEU A 37 -18.87 5.71 -3.99
CA LEU A 37 -17.99 6.40 -3.04
C LEU A 37 -16.83 5.48 -2.66
N CYS A 38 -15.78 6.03 -2.04
CA CYS A 38 -14.63 5.20 -1.69
C CYS A 38 -14.82 4.37 -0.44
N SER A 39 -15.81 4.68 0.40
CA SER A 39 -16.09 3.94 1.63
C SER A 39 -17.59 3.81 1.89
N THR A 40 -18.01 2.67 2.43
CA THR A 40 -19.38 2.46 2.94
C THR A 40 -19.73 3.48 4.04
N SER A 41 -18.76 3.92 4.82
CA SER A 41 -18.98 4.93 5.87
C SER A 41 -19.37 6.29 5.30
N SER A 42 -18.93 6.64 4.09
CA SER A 42 -19.42 7.81 3.36
C SER A 42 -20.91 7.66 3.04
N VAL A 43 -21.35 6.48 2.59
CA VAL A 43 -22.76 6.18 2.29
C VAL A 43 -23.62 6.26 3.55
N LEU A 44 -23.14 5.69 4.67
CA LEU A 44 -23.83 5.74 5.95
C LEU A 44 -23.97 7.18 6.46
N TYR A 45 -22.94 8.01 6.30
CA TYR A 45 -23.03 9.41 6.71
C TYR A 45 -24.06 10.19 5.88
N LYS A 46 -24.17 9.93 4.58
CA LYS A 46 -25.24 10.52 3.74
C LYS A 46 -26.62 10.09 4.24
N MET A 47 -26.82 8.81 4.55
CA MET A 47 -28.06 8.31 5.15
C MET A 47 -28.37 9.01 6.48
N MET A 48 -27.37 9.22 7.34
CA MET A 48 -27.55 9.94 8.59
C MET A 48 -28.04 11.38 8.36
N LYS A 49 -27.43 12.10 7.40
CA LYS A 49 -27.82 13.46 7.06
C LYS A 49 -29.24 13.55 6.52
N GLU A 50 -29.64 12.61 5.67
CA GLU A 50 -30.99 12.54 5.11
C GLU A 50 -32.06 12.37 6.18
N GLU A 51 -31.75 11.60 7.23
CA GLU A 51 -32.61 11.42 8.41
C GLU A 51 -32.47 12.54 9.46
N GLY A 52 -31.69 13.59 9.17
CA GLY A 52 -31.45 14.70 10.10
C GLY A 52 -30.64 14.31 11.35
N MET A 53 -29.97 13.15 11.33
CA MET A 53 -29.13 12.68 12.42
C MET A 53 -27.75 13.34 12.37
N LYS A 54 -27.21 13.68 13.55
CA LYS A 54 -25.86 14.21 13.71
C LYS A 54 -24.99 13.20 14.46
N PRO A 55 -23.80 12.83 13.93
CA PRO A 55 -22.88 11.99 14.68
C PRO A 55 -22.35 12.73 15.93
N ASN A 56 -22.09 11.98 16.99
CA ASN A 56 -21.25 12.48 18.08
C ASN A 56 -19.77 12.49 17.64
N LYS A 57 -18.88 12.97 18.51
CA LYS A 57 -17.45 13.07 18.20
C LYS A 57 -16.86 11.71 17.84
N GLU A 58 -17.20 10.67 18.59
CA GLU A 58 -16.68 9.32 18.42
C GLU A 58 -17.11 8.70 17.09
N HIS A 59 -18.39 8.83 16.72
CA HIS A 59 -18.89 8.37 15.43
C HIS A 59 -18.28 9.16 14.27
N ALA A 60 -18.13 10.49 14.41
CA ALA A 60 -17.47 11.30 13.40
C ALA A 60 -16.01 10.86 13.19
N THR A 61 -15.26 10.62 14.27
CA THR A 61 -13.91 10.08 14.21
C THR A 61 -13.90 8.71 13.50
N LEU A 62 -14.76 7.77 13.88
CA LEU A 62 -14.80 6.43 13.26
C LEU A 62 -15.14 6.46 11.76
N ILE A 63 -16.08 7.32 11.36
CA ILE A 63 -16.43 7.51 9.95
C ILE A 63 -15.23 8.06 9.18
N ILE A 64 -14.54 9.07 9.73
CA ILE A 64 -13.30 9.60 9.14
C ILE A 64 -12.24 8.50 9.03
N SER A 65 -12.02 7.70 10.08
CA SER A 65 -11.05 6.60 10.06
C SER A 65 -11.34 5.60 8.94
N ALA A 66 -12.62 5.22 8.79
CA ALA A 66 -13.04 4.28 7.74
C ALA A 66 -12.79 4.85 6.33
N ILE A 67 -13.14 6.12 6.10
CA ILE A 67 -12.89 6.79 4.82
C ILE A 67 -11.39 6.86 4.54
N LEU A 68 -10.57 7.26 5.52
CA LEU A 68 -9.12 7.33 5.37
C LEU A 68 -8.51 5.93 5.12
N SER A 69 -9.05 4.88 5.73
CA SER A 69 -8.63 3.49 5.53
C SER A 69 -8.86 3.04 4.09
N ASP A 70 -10.09 3.17 3.58
CA ASP A 70 -10.45 2.68 2.25
C ASP A 70 -9.86 3.55 1.13
N SER A 71 -9.73 4.85 1.39
CA SER A 71 -9.16 5.81 0.44
C SER A 71 -7.63 5.85 0.46
N LEU A 72 -6.96 5.17 1.40
CA LEU A 72 -5.52 5.25 1.61
C LEU A 72 -5.06 6.71 1.76
N HIS A 73 -5.76 7.44 2.63
CA HIS A 73 -5.64 8.89 2.80
C HIS A 73 -5.82 9.62 1.45
N PHE A 74 -6.95 9.32 0.78
CA PHE A 74 -7.39 9.92 -0.47
C PHE A 74 -6.49 9.71 -1.69
N ARG A 75 -5.59 8.73 -1.63
CA ARG A 75 -4.70 8.39 -2.74
C ARG A 75 -5.27 7.26 -3.60
N SER A 76 -6.22 6.48 -3.08
CA SER A 76 -6.91 5.43 -3.83
C SER A 76 -7.64 6.01 -5.04
N PRO A 77 -7.61 5.34 -6.21
CA PRO A 77 -8.36 5.78 -7.39
C PRO A 77 -9.89 5.68 -7.22
N THR A 78 -10.38 5.04 -6.14
CA THR A 78 -11.81 4.99 -5.81
C THR A 78 -12.29 6.26 -5.13
N THR A 79 -11.38 7.08 -4.58
CA THR A 79 -11.69 8.33 -3.88
C THR A 79 -12.46 9.31 -4.77
N GLN A 80 -13.62 9.75 -4.29
CA GLN A 80 -14.37 10.85 -4.91
C GLN A 80 -14.16 12.15 -4.12
N ASP A 81 -14.41 13.30 -4.76
CA ASP A 81 -14.39 14.60 -4.08
C ASP A 81 -15.39 14.66 -2.93
N GLU A 82 -16.53 13.96 -3.07
CA GLU A 82 -17.54 13.83 -2.02
C GLU A 82 -16.98 13.20 -0.74
N ASP A 83 -16.07 12.23 -0.85
CA ASP A 83 -15.43 11.62 0.32
C ASP A 83 -14.55 12.62 1.08
N ARG A 84 -13.87 13.53 0.36
CA ARG A 84 -13.06 14.60 0.96
C ARG A 84 -13.95 15.60 1.70
N PHE A 85 -15.03 16.04 1.07
CA PHE A 85 -15.99 16.96 1.71
C PHE A 85 -16.65 16.35 2.96
N ILE A 86 -16.97 15.05 2.93
CA ILE A 86 -17.49 14.35 4.11
C ILE A 86 -16.47 14.36 5.25
N VAL A 87 -15.20 14.07 4.97
CA VAL A 87 -14.15 14.12 6.01
C VAL A 87 -13.97 15.53 6.56
N GLU A 88 -13.94 16.55 5.70
CA GLU A 88 -13.87 17.95 6.12
C GLU A 88 -15.03 18.33 7.05
N GLU A 89 -16.27 18.03 6.65
CA GLU A 89 -17.47 18.33 7.45
C GLU A 89 -17.47 17.57 8.79
N LEU A 90 -17.11 16.29 8.80
CA LEU A 90 -17.03 15.49 10.01
C LEU A 90 -15.90 15.95 10.93
N ASN A 91 -14.82 16.51 10.39
CA ASN A 91 -13.68 16.93 11.19
C ASN A 91 -14.00 18.17 12.05
N GLU A 92 -15.00 18.97 11.68
CA GLU A 92 -15.55 20.03 12.54
C GLU A 92 -16.09 19.47 13.87
N ILE A 93 -16.58 18.22 13.85
CA ILE A 93 -17.11 17.49 15.01
C ILE A 93 -15.98 16.71 15.69
N ALA A 94 -15.21 15.94 14.92
CA ALA A 94 -14.16 15.05 15.41
C ALA A 94 -12.96 15.83 16.01
N ARG A 95 -12.67 17.03 15.49
CA ARG A 95 -11.57 17.91 15.90
C ARG A 95 -10.21 17.21 15.89
N ILE A 96 -9.94 16.45 14.84
CA ILE A 96 -8.63 15.83 14.61
C ILE A 96 -7.68 16.96 14.16
N PRO A 97 -6.60 17.25 14.91
CA PRO A 97 -5.75 18.41 14.62
C PRO A 97 -5.04 18.32 13.27
N ASN A 98 -4.63 17.11 12.88
CA ASN A 98 -3.94 16.84 11.63
C ASN A 98 -4.43 15.50 11.06
N ILE A 99 -5.20 15.59 9.97
CA ILE A 99 -5.78 14.41 9.30
C ILE A 99 -4.71 13.51 8.69
N GLU A 100 -3.62 14.09 8.16
CA GLU A 100 -2.55 13.31 7.54
C GLU A 100 -1.78 12.48 8.58
N GLU A 101 -1.38 13.14 9.67
CA GLU A 101 -0.67 12.48 10.77
C GLU A 101 -1.55 11.40 11.39
N TYR A 102 -2.83 11.70 11.65
CA TYR A 102 -3.81 10.73 12.13
C TYR A 102 -3.95 9.51 11.20
N ALA A 103 -4.07 9.74 9.88
CA ALA A 103 -4.16 8.66 8.90
C ALA A 103 -2.89 7.79 8.92
N MET A 104 -1.72 8.42 9.03
CA MET A 104 -0.46 7.71 9.03
C MET A 104 -0.26 6.88 10.30
N GLU A 105 -0.59 7.43 11.47
CA GLU A 105 -0.62 6.69 12.74
C GLU A 105 -1.59 5.50 12.66
N MET A 106 -2.78 5.69 12.08
CA MET A 106 -3.74 4.61 11.85
C MET A 106 -3.18 3.52 10.92
N PHE A 107 -2.48 3.90 9.84
CA PHE A 107 -1.84 2.93 8.96
C PHE A 107 -0.69 2.19 9.63
N GLN A 108 0.08 2.87 10.49
CA GLN A 108 1.11 2.24 11.31
C GLN A 108 0.48 1.26 12.31
N ALA A 109 -0.60 1.64 13.00
CA ALA A 109 -1.30 0.72 13.89
C ALA A 109 -1.95 -0.47 13.15
N LYS A 110 -2.42 -0.27 11.90
CA LYS A 110 -2.89 -1.37 11.04
C LYS A 110 -1.74 -2.25 10.57
N SER A 111 -0.54 -1.68 10.40
CA SER A 111 0.67 -2.39 10.01
C SER A 111 1.21 -3.32 11.08
N ASP A 112 0.81 -3.12 12.34
CA ASP A 112 1.14 -4.02 13.46
C ASP A 112 0.53 -5.42 13.34
N LEU A 113 -0.35 -5.64 12.35
CA LEU A 113 -0.74 -6.97 11.88
C LEU A 113 0.34 -7.53 10.93
N TRP A 114 1.53 -7.75 11.50
CA TRP A 114 2.80 -8.19 10.91
C TRP A 114 2.81 -9.65 10.41
N ASP A 115 1.82 -10.09 9.64
CA ASP A 115 1.74 -11.52 9.23
C ASP A 115 2.74 -11.91 8.12
N ILE A 116 3.51 -10.96 7.55
CA ILE A 116 4.51 -11.22 6.51
C ILE A 116 5.92 -11.09 7.11
N SER A 117 6.66 -12.20 7.10
CA SER A 117 8.06 -12.21 7.51
C SER A 117 8.92 -11.35 6.58
N ILE A 118 10.08 -10.89 7.07
CA ILE A 118 11.04 -10.11 6.25
C ILE A 118 11.47 -10.90 5.01
N GLU A 119 11.64 -12.21 5.13
CA GLU A 119 12.04 -13.04 4.00
C GLU A 119 10.93 -13.11 2.94
N GLU A 120 9.67 -13.28 3.35
CA GLU A 120 8.53 -13.24 2.44
C GLU A 120 8.41 -11.85 1.78
N LEU A 121 8.54 -10.77 2.56
CA LEU A 121 8.47 -9.39 2.04
C LEU A 121 9.54 -9.13 0.96
N ILE A 122 10.79 -9.53 1.21
CA ILE A 122 11.87 -9.40 0.22
C ILE A 122 11.57 -10.26 -1.02
N LYS A 123 10.91 -11.41 -0.84
CA LYS A 123 10.68 -12.40 -1.90
C LYS A 123 9.34 -12.26 -2.66
N ILE A 124 8.45 -11.32 -2.30
CA ILE A 124 7.12 -11.11 -2.92
C ILE A 124 7.20 -11.11 -4.45
N ASP A 125 8.01 -10.23 -5.03
CA ASP A 125 8.36 -10.26 -6.45
C ASP A 125 9.88 -10.18 -6.61
N TYR A 126 10.57 -11.20 -6.13
CA TYR A 126 12.01 -11.36 -6.28
C TYR A 126 12.36 -12.19 -7.51
N LYS A 127 13.39 -11.73 -8.25
CA LYS A 127 13.98 -12.48 -9.35
C LYS A 127 15.49 -12.44 -9.30
N GLU A 128 16.08 -13.59 -9.57
CA GLU A 128 17.51 -13.74 -9.83
C GLU A 128 17.79 -13.61 -11.33
N PHE A 129 18.90 -12.94 -11.63
CA PHE A 129 19.42 -12.79 -12.98
C PHE A 129 20.90 -13.17 -12.98
N GLU A 130 21.36 -13.84 -14.02
CA GLU A 130 22.78 -14.07 -14.24
C GLU A 130 23.25 -13.24 -15.44
N VAL A 131 24.17 -12.32 -15.21
CA VAL A 131 24.72 -11.42 -16.23
C VAL A 131 26.23 -11.31 -16.04
N GLY A 132 27.02 -11.45 -17.11
CA GLY A 132 28.47 -11.38 -17.02
C GLY A 132 29.10 -12.42 -16.07
N GLY A 133 28.43 -13.56 -15.85
CA GLY A 133 28.84 -14.57 -14.85
C GLY A 133 28.65 -14.14 -13.39
N LYS A 134 27.89 -13.07 -13.15
CA LYS A 134 27.50 -12.58 -11.82
C LYS A 134 26.01 -12.79 -11.58
N LYS A 135 25.65 -13.26 -10.39
CA LYS A 135 24.25 -13.39 -9.97
C LYS A 135 23.75 -12.10 -9.33
N LEU A 136 22.57 -11.64 -9.72
CA LEU A 136 21.93 -10.41 -9.25
C LEU A 136 20.55 -10.76 -8.69
N GLY A 137 20.22 -10.27 -7.49
CA GLY A 137 18.87 -10.36 -6.92
C GLY A 137 18.13 -9.03 -7.02
N VAL A 138 16.98 -9.00 -7.68
CA VAL A 138 16.18 -7.78 -7.82
C VAL A 138 14.73 -8.03 -7.38
N GLY A 139 14.40 -7.52 -6.19
CA GLY A 139 13.06 -7.53 -5.62
C GLY A 139 12.25 -6.28 -5.97
N THR A 140 10.93 -6.42 -5.99
CA THR A 140 10.00 -5.29 -6.11
C THR A 140 8.81 -5.52 -5.18
N VAL A 141 8.44 -4.49 -4.43
CA VAL A 141 7.22 -4.41 -3.64
C VAL A 141 6.43 -3.22 -4.16
N GLU A 142 5.32 -3.50 -4.82
CA GLU A 142 4.35 -2.47 -5.21
C GLU A 142 3.39 -2.23 -4.04
N THR A 143 3.28 -0.98 -3.60
CA THR A 143 2.47 -0.61 -2.45
C THR A 143 1.86 0.77 -2.64
N THR A 144 0.73 0.99 -1.98
CA THR A 144 0.11 2.31 -1.85
C THR A 144 0.57 3.05 -0.59
N ASN A 145 1.31 2.36 0.27
CA ASN A 145 1.90 2.89 1.49
C ASN A 145 3.36 2.42 1.60
N PRO A 146 4.32 3.17 1.03
CA PRO A 146 5.74 2.81 1.07
C PRO A 146 6.32 2.82 2.49
N ASP A 147 5.78 3.66 3.39
CA ASP A 147 6.26 3.80 4.76
C ASP A 147 6.16 2.47 5.52
N TYR A 148 5.16 1.63 5.22
CA TYR A 148 5.04 0.27 5.77
C TYR A 148 6.33 -0.55 5.62
N SER A 149 7.00 -0.45 4.46
CA SER A 149 8.25 -1.17 4.21
C SER A 149 9.46 -0.38 4.71
N LEU A 150 9.44 0.94 4.56
CA LEU A 150 10.57 1.81 4.89
C LEU A 150 10.81 1.91 6.41
N THR A 151 9.77 1.78 7.25
CA THR A 151 9.95 1.70 8.71
C THR A 151 10.73 0.47 9.16
N ARG A 152 10.70 -0.62 8.39
CA ARG A 152 11.48 -1.86 8.62
C ARG A 152 12.80 -1.90 7.87
N LYS A 153 13.29 -0.78 7.36
CA LYS A 153 14.49 -0.70 6.51
C LYS A 153 15.65 -1.54 7.05
N ASP A 154 15.95 -1.43 8.34
CA ASP A 154 17.13 -2.11 8.91
C ASP A 154 16.96 -3.64 9.00
N GLU A 155 15.74 -4.11 9.28
CA GLU A 155 15.40 -5.54 9.20
C GLU A 155 15.51 -6.05 7.77
N ILE A 156 15.00 -5.29 6.80
CA ILE A 156 15.07 -5.60 5.36
C ILE A 156 16.52 -5.68 4.90
N ILE A 157 17.35 -4.67 5.21
CA ILE A 157 18.79 -4.66 4.87
C ILE A 157 19.47 -5.90 5.45
N THR A 158 19.16 -6.25 6.70
CA THR A 158 19.71 -7.46 7.35
C THR A 158 19.28 -8.74 6.64
N GLY A 159 17.99 -8.86 6.28
CA GLY A 159 17.46 -9.98 5.50
C GLY A 159 18.09 -10.09 4.12
N MET A 160 18.24 -8.97 3.41
CA MET A 160 18.88 -8.90 2.10
C MET A 160 20.35 -9.32 2.18
N ARG A 161 21.11 -8.85 3.18
CA ARG A 161 22.51 -9.30 3.39
C ARG A 161 22.61 -10.80 3.59
N ARG A 162 21.67 -11.39 4.35
CA ARG A 162 21.62 -12.85 4.54
C ARG A 162 21.37 -13.57 3.22
N ILE A 163 20.35 -13.17 2.46
CA ILE A 163 19.99 -13.75 1.16
C ILE A 163 21.16 -13.62 0.17
N LYS A 164 21.73 -12.41 0.03
CA LYS A 164 22.91 -12.15 -0.82
C LYS A 164 24.06 -13.10 -0.51
N LYS A 165 24.34 -13.33 0.77
CA LYS A 165 25.40 -14.26 1.19
C LYS A 165 25.05 -15.72 0.92
N GLN A 166 23.81 -16.14 1.20
CA GLN A 166 23.34 -17.51 1.02
C GLN A 166 23.32 -17.92 -0.47
N ASP A 167 22.86 -17.01 -1.33
CA ASP A 167 22.67 -17.30 -2.75
C ASP A 167 23.86 -16.87 -3.63
N HIS A 168 24.94 -16.41 -2.98
CA HIS A 168 26.19 -15.95 -3.60
C HIS A 168 25.96 -14.85 -4.65
N LEU A 169 25.10 -13.89 -4.33
CA LEU A 169 24.75 -12.79 -5.24
C LEU A 169 25.85 -11.72 -5.22
N ALA A 170 26.22 -11.25 -6.41
CA ALA A 170 27.12 -10.12 -6.58
C ALA A 170 26.43 -8.78 -6.29
N PHE A 171 25.10 -8.72 -6.47
CA PHE A 171 24.30 -7.53 -6.23
C PHE A 171 22.91 -7.89 -5.72
N MET A 172 22.38 -7.09 -4.79
CA MET A 172 21.00 -7.21 -4.35
C MET A 172 20.34 -5.86 -4.08
N MET A 173 19.13 -5.69 -4.62
CA MET A 173 18.28 -4.52 -4.35
C MET A 173 16.81 -4.91 -4.17
N LEU A 174 16.07 -4.08 -3.43
CA LEU A 174 14.62 -4.17 -3.27
C LEU A 174 14.00 -2.81 -3.59
N SER A 175 13.21 -2.72 -4.66
CA SER A 175 12.45 -1.51 -4.98
C SER A 175 11.12 -1.48 -4.25
N ILE A 176 10.89 -0.47 -3.42
CA ILE A 176 9.59 -0.14 -2.85
C ILE A 176 8.94 0.90 -3.77
N VAL A 177 7.95 0.46 -4.53
CA VAL A 177 7.26 1.25 -5.54
C VAL A 177 5.95 1.77 -4.97
N ASP A 178 5.88 3.07 -4.76
CA ASP A 178 4.63 3.77 -4.55
C ASP A 178 3.88 3.86 -5.88
N ILE A 179 2.84 3.02 -6.04
CA ILE A 179 2.05 2.96 -7.27
C ILE A 179 1.16 4.19 -7.48
N LEU A 180 0.93 5.00 -6.44
CA LEU A 180 0.07 6.17 -6.49
C LEU A 180 0.87 7.41 -6.88
N GLN A 181 2.10 7.53 -6.38
CA GLN A 181 3.02 8.63 -6.72
C GLN A 181 3.95 8.30 -7.89
N GLU A 182 3.92 7.06 -8.40
CA GLU A 182 4.89 6.53 -9.37
C GLU A 182 6.34 6.78 -8.90
N LYS A 183 6.61 6.51 -7.62
CA LYS A 183 7.92 6.73 -7.01
C LYS A 183 8.56 5.40 -6.62
N ASN A 184 9.82 5.20 -6.99
CA ASN A 184 10.63 4.05 -6.58
C ASN A 184 11.67 4.47 -5.54
N THR A 185 11.45 4.04 -4.29
CA THR A 185 12.44 4.11 -3.22
C THR A 185 13.10 2.73 -3.09
N THR A 186 14.39 2.64 -3.39
CA THR A 186 15.11 1.36 -3.40
C THR A 186 16.00 1.20 -2.17
N ILE A 187 15.95 0.03 -1.57
CA ILE A 187 16.85 -0.42 -0.51
C ILE A 187 17.96 -1.27 -1.14
N VAL A 188 19.22 -1.04 -0.73
CA VAL A 188 20.39 -1.83 -1.13
C VAL A 188 20.96 -2.59 0.07
N SER A 189 21.58 -3.75 -0.18
CA SER A 189 22.00 -4.62 0.92
C SER A 189 23.28 -4.15 1.63
N ASP A 190 24.22 -3.53 0.92
CA ASP A 190 25.50 -3.06 1.46
C ASP A 190 26.12 -1.94 0.61
N GLU A 191 27.28 -1.45 1.05
CA GLU A 191 27.99 -0.33 0.39
C GLU A 191 28.46 -0.66 -1.03
N THR A 192 28.73 -1.94 -1.31
CA THR A 192 29.10 -2.36 -2.67
C THR A 192 27.89 -2.22 -3.60
N ASP A 193 26.72 -2.64 -3.14
CA ASP A 193 25.47 -2.45 -3.89
C ASP A 193 25.10 -0.98 -4.04
N ALA A 194 25.34 -0.16 -3.01
CA ALA A 194 25.16 1.29 -3.07
C ALA A 194 26.02 1.92 -4.18
N GLN A 195 27.31 1.55 -4.27
CA GLN A 195 28.20 2.06 -5.29
C GLN A 195 27.80 1.61 -6.70
N ILE A 196 27.38 0.35 -6.86
CA ILE A 196 26.87 -0.16 -8.15
C ILE A 196 25.61 0.60 -8.55
N LEU A 197 24.67 0.78 -7.62
CA LEU A 197 23.43 1.52 -7.86
C LEU A 197 23.72 2.96 -8.30
N HIS A 198 24.68 3.64 -7.66
CA HIS A 198 25.12 4.96 -8.05
C HIS A 198 25.70 4.99 -9.48
N ASN A 199 26.56 4.03 -9.82
CA ASN A 199 27.16 3.94 -11.15
C ASN A 199 26.13 3.66 -12.25
N VAL A 200 25.08 2.88 -11.94
CA VAL A 200 24.05 2.45 -12.90
C VAL A 200 22.98 3.52 -13.07
N PHE A 201 22.49 4.10 -11.98
CA PHE A 201 21.30 4.95 -11.99
C PHE A 201 21.56 6.41 -11.62
N TRP A 202 22.80 6.76 -11.27
CA TRP A 202 23.18 8.05 -10.68
C TRP A 202 22.40 8.40 -9.42
N ALA A 203 21.92 7.36 -8.72
CA ALA A 203 21.18 7.48 -7.47
C ALA A 203 22.13 7.25 -6.29
N GLN A 204 22.20 8.22 -5.37
CA GLN A 204 22.99 8.08 -4.15
C GLN A 204 22.15 7.35 -3.10
N ALA A 205 22.71 6.29 -2.51
CA ALA A 205 22.13 5.65 -1.35
C ALA A 205 22.60 6.38 -0.07
N ILE A 206 21.65 6.79 0.76
CA ILE A 206 21.90 7.35 2.09
C ILE A 206 21.30 6.36 3.09
N ASP A 207 22.10 5.86 4.02
CA ASP A 207 21.70 4.83 5.00
C ASP A 207 21.05 3.58 4.39
N GLY A 208 21.52 3.19 3.20
CA GLY A 208 21.04 2.03 2.44
C GLY A 208 19.77 2.28 1.60
N VAL A 209 19.30 3.52 1.49
CA VAL A 209 18.10 3.89 0.71
C VAL A 209 18.45 4.90 -0.38
N ALA A 210 17.96 4.67 -1.59
CA ALA A 210 18.14 5.54 -2.74
C ALA A 210 16.81 5.84 -3.45
N ASP A 211 16.69 7.03 -4.02
CA ASP A 211 15.54 7.41 -4.86
C ASP A 211 15.85 7.10 -6.34
N LEU A 212 15.07 6.22 -6.95
CA LEU A 212 15.17 5.87 -8.38
C LEU A 212 14.15 6.63 -9.23
N GLY A 213 13.39 7.54 -8.65
CA GLY A 213 12.37 8.35 -9.32
C GLY A 213 11.28 7.49 -9.95
N LYS A 214 10.93 7.79 -11.21
CA LYS A 214 9.84 7.12 -11.96
C LYS A 214 10.23 5.78 -12.61
N ARG A 215 11.24 5.09 -12.07
CA ARG A 215 11.66 3.76 -12.56
C ARG A 215 10.83 2.67 -11.90
N ILE A 216 9.60 2.50 -12.38
CA ILE A 216 8.61 1.59 -11.78
C ILE A 216 8.76 0.16 -12.28
N SER A 217 9.04 -0.02 -13.57
CA SER A 217 9.12 -1.36 -14.15
C SER A 217 10.51 -1.95 -13.98
N ARG A 218 10.63 -2.95 -13.10
CA ARG A 218 11.85 -3.77 -12.97
C ARG A 218 12.35 -4.26 -14.34
N LYS A 219 11.45 -4.83 -15.16
CA LYS A 219 11.80 -5.45 -16.45
C LYS A 219 12.20 -4.45 -17.52
N LYS A 220 11.57 -3.27 -17.59
CA LYS A 220 11.82 -2.29 -18.66
C LYS A 220 12.85 -1.22 -18.29
N GLN A 221 13.01 -0.90 -17.00
CA GLN A 221 13.77 0.27 -16.55
C GLN A 221 14.94 -0.05 -15.60
N VAL A 222 14.87 -1.14 -14.83
CA VAL A 222 15.91 -1.48 -13.84
C VAL A 222 16.86 -2.56 -14.36
N VAL A 223 16.32 -3.71 -14.75
CA VAL A 223 17.10 -4.87 -15.21
C VAL A 223 17.95 -4.57 -16.45
N PRO A 224 17.46 -3.85 -17.48
CA PRO A 224 18.30 -3.53 -18.65
C PRO A 224 19.54 -2.71 -18.31
N GLU A 225 19.43 -1.73 -17.42
CA GLU A 225 20.55 -0.88 -16.99
C GLU A 225 21.57 -1.66 -16.17
N LEU A 226 21.10 -2.48 -15.22
CA LEU A 226 21.96 -3.40 -14.48
C LEU A 226 22.67 -4.37 -15.44
N THR A 227 21.94 -4.91 -16.41
CA THR A 227 22.50 -5.85 -17.40
C THR A 227 23.60 -5.18 -18.23
N ALA A 228 23.37 -3.94 -18.68
CA ALA A 228 24.34 -3.16 -19.44
C ALA A 228 25.61 -2.83 -18.64
N TYR A 229 25.48 -2.60 -17.33
CA TYR A 229 26.61 -2.38 -16.43
C TYR A 229 27.42 -3.66 -16.22
N PHE A 230 26.78 -4.77 -15.83
CA PHE A 230 27.47 -6.03 -15.52
C PHE A 230 28.09 -6.72 -16.73
N ASN A 231 27.61 -6.45 -17.95
CA ASN A 231 28.27 -6.94 -19.16
C ASN A 231 29.58 -6.20 -19.51
N LYS A 232 29.86 -5.05 -18.87
CA LYS A 232 31.07 -4.23 -19.13
C LYS A 232 32.20 -4.48 -18.14
N ILE A 233 31.93 -5.18 -17.04
CA ILE A 233 32.86 -5.36 -15.91
C ILE A 233 33.19 -6.84 -15.68
#